data_AF-A0A4Q3A8Q1-F1
#
_entry.id   AF-A0A4Q3A8Q1-F1
#
_cell.length_a   1.000
_cell.length_b   1.000
_cell.length_c   1.000
_cell.angle_alpha   90.00
_cell.angle_beta   90.00
_cell.angle_gamma   90.00
#
_symmetry.space_group_name_H-M   'P 1'
#
loop_
_entity.id
_entity.type
_entity.pdbx_description
1 polymer ?
#
loop_
_entity_poly.entity_id
_entity_poly.type
_entity_poly.pdbx_seq_one_letter_code
_entity_poly.pdbx_strand_id
1 'polypeptide(L)'
;MAGLKPGPRTKRPTRTDSESTLTLPVFHQPQKALLRRELPADKDWLYEVKYDGYRAQAGIAGDLVRIYSSSGIDWTARQFAWLVPHLRKLGGGSPLLIDGEVCALDQQ
;
A
#
# COMPACT_ATOMS: atom_id res chain seq x y z
N MET A 1 50.80 -7.24 -36.63
CA MET A 1 49.45 -6.89 -36.15
C MET A 1 49.24 -7.54 -34.79
N ALA A 2 49.63 -6.87 -33.69
CA ALA A 2 49.49 -7.41 -32.35
C ALA A 2 48.10 -7.06 -31.79
N GLY A 3 47.30 -8.07 -31.46
CA GLY A 3 45.94 -7.90 -30.93
C GLY A 3 45.95 -7.33 -29.51
N LEU A 4 45.18 -6.27 -29.28
CA LEU A 4 44.91 -5.73 -27.94
C LEU A 4 44.14 -6.75 -27.10
N LYS A 5 44.63 -7.02 -25.88
CA LYS A 5 43.91 -7.80 -24.88
C LYS A 5 42.86 -6.92 -24.18
N PRO A 6 41.64 -7.41 -23.93
CA PRO A 6 40.62 -6.65 -23.20
C PRO A 6 41.03 -6.45 -21.74
N GLY A 7 40.87 -5.22 -21.24
CA GLY A 7 41.15 -4.86 -19.85
C GLY A 7 40.16 -5.50 -18.86
N PRO A 8 40.52 -5.55 -17.57
CA PRO A 8 39.71 -6.20 -16.54
C PRO A 8 38.36 -5.49 -16.40
N ARG A 9 37.29 -6.27 -16.49
CA ARG A 9 35.91 -5.81 -16.38
C ARG A 9 35.61 -5.57 -14.89
N THR A 10 35.74 -4.34 -14.43
CA THR A 10 35.31 -3.97 -13.08
C THR A 10 33.80 -4.14 -12.97
N LYS A 11 33.34 -4.97 -12.02
CA LYS A 11 31.93 -5.12 -11.73
C LYS A 11 31.40 -3.74 -11.30
N ARG A 12 30.42 -3.21 -12.04
CA ARG A 12 29.67 -2.03 -11.59
C ARG A 12 29.10 -2.35 -10.21
N PRO A 13 29.25 -1.44 -9.22
CA PRO A 13 28.61 -1.63 -7.93
C PRO A 13 27.12 -1.85 -8.18
N THR A 14 26.55 -2.87 -7.54
CA THR A 14 25.10 -3.04 -7.46
C THR A 14 24.54 -1.74 -6.91
N ARG A 15 23.67 -1.09 -7.69
CA ARG A 15 22.96 0.10 -7.26
C ARG A 15 22.15 -0.29 -6.03
N THR A 16 22.66 0.06 -4.85
CA THR A 16 21.86 0.12 -3.63
C THR A 16 20.89 1.26 -3.90
N ASP A 17 19.62 0.94 -4.09
CA ASP A 17 18.60 1.98 -4.21
C ASP A 17 18.71 2.83 -2.95
N SER A 18 19.07 4.10 -3.17
CA SER A 18 19.17 5.13 -2.14
C SER A 18 17.94 5.03 -1.24
N GLU A 19 18.15 5.02 0.08
CA GLU A 19 17.06 5.18 1.07
C GLU A 19 16.03 6.15 0.50
N SER A 20 14.82 5.65 0.26
CA SER A 20 13.79 6.47 -0.34
C SER A 20 13.61 7.70 0.54
N THR A 21 13.83 8.90 0.00
CA THR A 21 13.51 10.20 0.65
C THR A 21 12.00 10.38 0.87
N LEU A 22 11.23 9.31 0.73
CA LEU A 22 9.79 9.25 0.80
C LEU A 22 9.40 9.03 2.26
N THR A 23 8.71 10.01 2.82
CA THR A 23 8.14 9.88 4.16
C THR A 23 6.91 8.98 4.10
N LEU A 24 6.93 7.90 4.89
CA LEU A 24 5.77 7.02 5.03
C LEU A 24 4.60 7.78 5.65
N PRO A 25 3.43 7.85 4.99
CA PRO A 25 2.26 8.49 5.56
C PRO A 25 1.81 7.77 6.83
N VAL A 26 1.49 8.56 7.85
CA VAL A 26 1.04 8.06 9.16
C VAL A 26 -0.45 7.74 9.14
N PHE A 27 -0.89 6.97 10.12
CA PHE A 27 -2.30 6.65 10.30
C PHE A 27 -3.16 7.91 10.51
N HIS A 28 -4.33 7.95 9.88
CA HIS A 28 -5.39 8.93 10.11
C HIS A 28 -6.67 8.22 10.56
N GLN A 29 -7.37 8.78 11.54
CA GLN A 29 -8.62 8.19 12.02
C GLN A 29 -9.63 8.04 10.87
N PRO A 30 -10.16 6.83 10.63
CA PRO A 30 -11.07 6.61 9.51
C PRO A 30 -12.40 7.34 9.69
N GLN A 31 -12.93 7.87 8.58
CA GLN A 31 -14.26 8.46 8.56
C GLN A 31 -15.34 7.40 8.83
N LYS A 32 -16.33 7.74 9.66
CA LYS A 32 -17.48 6.88 9.96
C LYS A 32 -18.70 7.31 9.14
N ALA A 33 -19.43 6.31 8.65
CA ALA A 33 -20.72 6.55 8.00
C ALA A 33 -21.78 6.95 9.03
N LEU A 34 -22.69 7.83 8.63
CA LEU A 34 -23.89 8.13 9.39
C LEU A 34 -24.94 7.07 9.09
N LEU A 35 -25.50 6.44 10.12
CA LEU A 35 -26.60 5.50 9.95
C LEU A 35 -27.85 6.24 9.45
N ARG A 36 -28.38 5.82 8.31
CA ARG A 36 -29.60 6.33 7.69
C ARG A 36 -30.50 5.16 7.31
N ARG A 37 -31.81 5.39 7.32
CA ARG A 37 -32.81 4.39 6.90
C ARG A 37 -33.07 4.40 5.40
N GLU A 38 -32.88 5.55 4.77
CA GLU A 38 -33.15 5.77 3.34
C GLU A 38 -31.87 6.17 2.63
N LEU A 39 -31.70 5.69 1.40
CA LEU A 39 -30.59 6.10 0.55
C LEU A 39 -30.79 7.56 0.12
N PRO A 40 -29.73 8.38 0.10
CA PRO A 40 -29.79 9.70 -0.52
C PRO A 40 -30.20 9.59 -1.99
N ALA A 41 -31.04 10.52 -2.47
CA ALA A 41 -31.59 10.50 -3.83
C ALA A 41 -30.92 11.50 -4.79
N ASP A 42 -30.02 12.35 -4.29
CA ASP A 42 -29.36 13.38 -5.09
C ASP A 42 -28.32 12.76 -6.04
N LYS A 43 -28.05 13.44 -7.16
CA LYS A 43 -27.13 12.93 -8.19
C LYS A 43 -25.65 13.03 -7.80
N ASP A 44 -25.35 13.71 -6.70
CA ASP A 44 -23.99 13.95 -6.22
C ASP A 44 -23.44 12.79 -5.35
N TRP A 45 -24.18 11.69 -5.25
CA TRP A 45 -23.79 10.52 -4.46
C TRP A 45 -23.12 9.44 -5.31
N LEU A 46 -21.98 8.96 -4.81
CA LEU A 46 -21.35 7.73 -5.24
C LEU A 46 -21.76 6.60 -4.29
N TYR A 47 -22.06 5.42 -4.84
CA TYR A 47 -22.45 4.25 -4.07
C TYR A 47 -21.37 3.17 -4.20
N GLU A 48 -20.95 2.65 -3.05
CA GLU A 48 -19.97 1.57 -2.96
C GLU A 48 -20.62 0.35 -2.26
N VAL A 49 -20.18 -0.85 -2.63
CA VAL A 49 -20.62 -2.07 -1.95
C VAL A 49 -20.09 -2.06 -0.53
N LYS A 50 -20.97 -2.29 0.45
CA LYS A 50 -20.54 -2.49 1.83
C LYS A 50 -19.94 -3.88 1.98
N TYR A 51 -18.64 -3.93 2.19
CA TYR A 51 -17.96 -5.16 2.57
C TYR A 51 -18.09 -5.47 4.08
N ASP A 52 -17.91 -6.73 4.43
CA ASP A 52 -17.84 -7.20 5.82
C ASP A 52 -16.49 -7.89 6.03
N GLY A 53 -15.55 -7.16 6.65
CA GLY A 53 -14.19 -7.64 6.83
C GLY A 53 -13.46 -6.85 7.90
N TYR A 54 -12.15 -6.69 7.69
CA TYR A 54 -11.32 -5.84 8.54
C TYR A 54 -11.00 -4.54 7.81
N ARG A 55 -11.57 -3.43 8.30
CA ARG A 55 -11.12 -2.11 7.86
C ARG A 55 -9.65 -1.89 8.19
N ALA A 56 -8.88 -1.55 7.17
CA ALA A 56 -7.45 -1.36 7.27
C ALA A 56 -7.00 -0.15 6.45
N GLN A 57 -6.03 0.59 6.99
CA GLN A 57 -5.41 1.71 6.31
C GLN A 57 -3.97 1.37 5.96
N ALA A 58 -3.59 1.50 4.70
CA ALA A 58 -2.26 1.18 4.18
C ALA A 58 -1.48 2.46 3.88
N GLY A 59 -0.43 2.73 4.66
CA GLY A 59 0.59 3.70 4.33
C GLY A 59 1.65 3.05 3.44
N ILE A 60 1.97 3.66 2.30
CA ILE A 60 2.96 3.15 1.34
C ILE A 60 3.91 4.28 0.95
N ALA A 61 5.21 3.99 0.96
CA ALA A 61 6.27 4.90 0.50
C ALA A 61 7.42 4.07 -0.08
N GLY A 62 7.47 3.97 -1.41
CA GLY A 62 8.38 3.04 -2.09
C GLY A 62 8.14 1.60 -1.64
N ASP A 63 9.17 0.95 -1.10
CA ASP A 63 9.09 -0.42 -0.57
C ASP A 63 8.63 -0.49 0.90
N LEU A 64 8.46 0.65 1.56
CA LEU A 64 7.93 0.70 2.92
C LEU A 64 6.41 0.65 2.88
N VAL A 65 5.84 -0.32 3.58
CA VAL A 65 4.38 -0.46 3.75
C VAL A 65 4.10 -0.66 5.23
N ARG A 66 3.10 0.05 5.74
CA ARG A 66 2.46 -0.25 7.01
C ARG A 66 0.96 -0.37 6.83
N ILE A 67 0.38 -1.36 7.50
CA ILE A 67 -1.05 -1.65 7.48
C ILE A 67 -1.57 -1.47 8.90
N TYR A 68 -2.47 -0.52 9.08
CA TYR A 68 -3.07 -0.17 10.35
C TYR A 68 -4.49 -0.71 10.46
N SER A 69 -4.88 -1.15 11.66
CA SER A 69 -6.29 -1.39 11.99
C SER A 69 -7.10 -0.09 11.99
N SER A 70 -8.42 -0.19 12.09
CA SER A 70 -9.32 0.97 12.30
C SER A 70 -9.00 1.79 13.57
N SER A 71 -8.29 1.20 14.54
CA SER A 71 -7.82 1.86 15.77
C SER A 71 -6.36 2.34 15.72
N GLY A 72 -5.68 2.19 14.57
CA GLY A 72 -4.31 2.64 14.38
C GLY A 72 -3.23 1.67 14.84
N ILE A 73 -3.58 0.41 15.15
CA ILE A 73 -2.62 -0.62 15.55
C ILE A 73 -1.92 -1.15 14.30
N ASP A 74 -0.58 -1.24 14.33
CA ASP A 74 0.18 -1.84 13.25
C ASP A 74 -0.07 -3.36 13.17
N TRP A 75 -0.70 -3.78 12.08
CA TRP A 75 -1.01 -5.18 11.75
C TRP A 75 -0.15 -5.74 10.62
N THR A 76 0.84 -4.97 10.15
CA THR A 76 1.69 -5.33 9.01
C THR A 76 2.32 -6.70 9.18
N ALA A 77 2.98 -6.97 10.31
CA ALA A 77 3.62 -8.26 10.55
C ALA A 77 2.65 -9.30 11.15
N ARG A 78 1.75 -8.85 12.02
CA ARG A 78 0.93 -9.74 12.85
C ARG A 78 -0.21 -10.40 12.07
N GLN A 79 -0.85 -9.68 11.15
CA GLN A 79 -2.09 -10.11 10.51
C GLN A 79 -1.98 -10.15 8.99
N PHE A 80 -1.31 -9.16 8.39
CA PHE A 80 -1.44 -8.85 6.96
C PHE A 80 -0.11 -8.79 6.22
N ALA A 81 0.90 -9.56 6.67
CA ALA A 81 2.23 -9.58 6.05
C ALA A 81 2.18 -9.97 4.57
N TRP A 82 1.22 -10.83 4.20
CA TRP A 82 1.01 -11.28 2.84
C TRP A 82 0.51 -10.18 1.89
N LEU A 83 -0.10 -9.10 2.38
CA LEU A 83 -0.58 -7.98 1.55
C LEU A 83 0.55 -7.02 1.13
N VAL A 84 1.63 -6.94 1.90
CA VAL A 84 2.76 -6.02 1.66
C VAL A 84 3.30 -6.04 0.23
N PRO A 85 3.65 -7.19 -0.39
CA PRO A 85 4.18 -7.20 -1.76
C PRO A 85 3.18 -6.74 -2.81
N HIS A 86 1.88 -6.82 -2.54
CA HIS A 86 0.83 -6.32 -3.44
C HIS A 86 0.65 -4.81 -3.27
N LEU A 87 0.62 -4.33 -2.03
CA LEU A 87 0.49 -2.92 -1.70
C LEU A 87 1.65 -2.06 -2.20
N ARG A 88 2.88 -2.57 -2.20
CA ARG A 88 4.05 -1.88 -2.79
C ARG A 88 3.85 -1.47 -4.25
N LYS A 89 3.01 -2.20 -4.99
CA LYS A 89 2.73 -1.93 -6.41
C LYS A 89 1.77 -0.76 -6.61
N LEU A 90 1.08 -0.29 -5.57
CA LEU A 90 0.01 0.71 -5.65
C LEU A 90 0.48 2.18 -5.58
N GLY A 91 1.78 2.46 -5.50
CA GLY A 91 2.28 3.81 -5.21
C GLY A 91 2.77 4.66 -6.37
N GLY A 92 3.01 4.10 -7.56
CA GLY A 92 3.51 4.87 -8.72
C GLY A 92 4.78 5.72 -8.47
N GLY A 93 5.49 5.50 -7.36
CA GLY A 93 6.62 6.30 -6.90
C GLY A 93 6.32 7.41 -5.87
N SER A 94 5.06 7.69 -5.55
CA SER A 94 4.68 8.70 -4.54
C SER A 94 4.21 8.06 -3.22
N PRO A 95 4.42 8.74 -2.07
CA PRO A 95 3.84 8.29 -0.80
C PRO A 95 2.32 8.38 -0.82
N LEU A 96 1.65 7.38 -0.28
CA LEU A 96 0.19 7.31 -0.28
C LEU A 96 -0.35 6.72 1.02
N LEU A 97 -1.58 7.13 1.37
CA LEU A 97 -2.37 6.51 2.42
C LEU A 97 -3.72 6.10 1.83
N ILE A 98 -4.00 4.80 1.77
CA ILE A 98 -5.28 4.26 1.29
C ILE A 98 -6.05 3.68 2.48
N ASP A 99 -7.35 3.93 2.53
CA ASP A 99 -8.29 3.27 3.43
C ASP A 99 -9.14 2.26 2.64
N GLY A 100 -9.45 1.12 3.23
CA GLY A 100 -10.21 0.06 2.57
C GLY A 100 -10.53 -1.10 3.49
N GLU A 101 -11.09 -2.16 2.91
CA GLU A 101 -11.52 -3.36 3.63
C GLU A 101 -10.71 -4.58 3.18
N VAL A 102 -10.17 -5.34 4.14
CA VAL A 102 -9.58 -6.65 3.90
C VAL A 102 -10.65 -7.71 4.13
N CYS A 103 -11.03 -8.41 3.07
CA CYS A 103 -12.10 -9.40 3.10
C CYS A 103 -11.57 -10.81 2.82
N ALA A 104 -12.16 -11.80 3.49
CA ALA A 104 -12.03 -13.19 3.08
C ALA A 104 -13.13 -13.47 2.04
N LEU A 105 -12.72 -13.89 0.85
CA LEU A 105 -13.63 -14.31 -0.20
C LEU A 105 -13.68 -15.84 -0.23
N ASP A 106 -14.82 -16.40 -0.61
CA ASP A 106 -14.94 -17.83 -0.85
C ASP A 106 -14.20 -18.24 -2.13
N GLN A 107 -13.91 -19.54 -2.23
CA GLN A 107 -13.49 -20.11 -3.51
C GLN A 107 -14.76 -20.28 -4.34
N GLN A 108 -14.87 -19.49 -5.42
CA GLN A 108 -15.90 -19.67 -6.44
C GLN A 108 -15.74 -21.00 -7.17
#